data_AF-A0A011NSP7-F1
#
_entry.id   AF-A0A011NSP7-F1
#
_cell.length_a   1.000
_cell.length_b   1.000
_cell.length_c   1.000
_cell.angle_alpha   90.00
_cell.angle_beta   90.00
_cell.angle_gamma   90.00
#
_symmetry.space_group_name_H-M   'P 1'
#
loop_
_entity.id
_entity.type
_entity.pdbx_description
1 polymer ?
#
loop_
_entity_poly.entity_id
_entity_poly.type
_entity_poly.pdbx_seq_one_letter_code
_entity_poly.pdbx_strand_id
1 'polypeptide(L)' 'MPNSEPEWWCLCPAEATKGKLLRTLTPVFEVAGEQYAMLTPQLAGIPVRRLGTKVADLTQHRDEIVAALDLLITGI' A
#
# COMPACT_ATOMS: atom_id res chain seq x y z
N MET A 1 5.08 -20.47 -18.57
CA MET A 1 3.72 -20.28 -18.02
C MET A 1 3.51 -18.80 -17.81
N PRO A 2 2.57 -18.16 -18.52
CA PRO A 2 2.31 -16.73 -18.39
C PRO A 2 1.36 -16.51 -17.22
N ASN A 3 1.81 -15.84 -16.16
CA ASN A 3 0.88 -15.26 -15.20
C ASN A 3 1.54 -14.06 -14.51
N SER A 4 1.31 -12.89 -15.09
CA SER A 4 0.84 -11.70 -14.40
C SER A 4 1.72 -11.19 -13.24
N GLU A 5 2.69 -10.33 -13.59
CA GLU A 5 3.19 -9.32 -12.64
C GLU A 5 1.97 -8.59 -12.03
N PRO A 6 1.74 -8.67 -10.72
CA PRO A 6 0.54 -8.10 -10.13
C PRO A 6 0.61 -6.58 -10.23
N GLU A 7 -0.41 -6.00 -10.85
CA GLU A 7 -0.71 -4.57 -11.05
C GLU A 7 -0.88 -3.72 -9.77
N TRP A 8 -0.31 -4.17 -8.65
CA TRP A 8 -0.46 -3.59 -7.32
C TRP A 8 0.83 -2.88 -6.93
N TRP A 9 1.10 -1.76 -7.59
CA TRP A 9 2.34 -0.98 -7.51
C TRP A 9 2.76 -0.52 -6.09
N CYS A 10 1.93 -0.70 -5.06
CA CYS A 10 2.31 -0.40 -3.68
C CYS A 10 1.63 -1.26 -2.60
N LEU A 11 0.85 -2.29 -2.99
CA LEU A 11 0.14 -3.15 -2.04
C LEU A 11 0.65 -4.58 -2.20
N CYS A 12 1.07 -5.18 -1.10
CA CYS A 12 1.44 -6.59 -1.04
C CYS A 12 0.55 -7.28 0.00
N PRO A 13 0.15 -8.55 -0.23
CA PRO A 13 -0.52 -9.33 0.81
C PRO A 13 0.30 -9.30 2.10
N ALA A 14 -0.33 -9.01 3.22
CA ALA A 14 0.37 -8.83 4.50
C ALA A 14 1.14 -10.11 4.93
N GLU A 15 0.65 -11.29 4.54
CA GLU A 15 1.32 -12.58 4.79
C GLU A 15 2.67 -12.69 4.06
N ALA A 16 2.85 -12.00 2.93
CA ALA A 16 4.10 -12.01 2.18
C ALA A 16 5.21 -11.18 2.84
N THR A 17 4.90 -10.35 3.84
CA THR A 17 5.83 -9.35 4.39
C THR A 17 6.74 -9.87 5.53
N LYS A 18 6.65 -11.17 5.90
CA LYS A 18 7.56 -11.94 6.79
C LYS A 18 8.33 -11.13 7.86
N GLY A 19 7.63 -10.28 8.61
CA GLY A 19 8.20 -9.56 9.76
C GLY A 19 9.06 -8.32 9.47
N LYS A 20 9.02 -7.76 8.24
CA LYS A 20 9.68 -6.47 7.91
C LYS A 20 8.72 -5.28 7.87
N LEU A 21 7.60 -5.37 8.59
CA LEU A 21 6.65 -4.27 8.67
C LEU A 21 7.08 -3.28 9.74
N LEU A 22 7.51 -2.10 9.32
CA LEU A 22 7.63 -0.95 10.21
C LEU A 22 6.23 -0.37 10.35
N ARG A 23 5.56 -0.56 11.49
CA ARG A 23 4.12 -0.28 11.67
C ARG A 23 3.66 1.06 11.09
N THR A 24 4.42 2.13 11.32
CA THR A 24 4.10 3.47 10.80
C THR A 24 4.40 3.62 9.31
N LEU A 25 5.47 2.99 8.79
CA LEU A 25 5.91 3.15 7.41
C LEU A 25 5.20 2.17 6.45
N THR A 26 4.72 1.05 6.97
CA THR A 26 4.01 0.02 6.22
C THR A 26 2.71 -0.36 6.93
N PRO A 27 1.71 0.54 6.96
CA PRO A 27 0.41 0.24 7.55
C PRO A 27 -0.29 -0.86 6.77
N VAL A 28 -1.14 -1.63 7.46
CA VAL A 28 -1.91 -2.74 6.88
C VAL A 28 -3.38 -2.36 6.90
N PHE A 29 -4.04 -2.55 5.75
CA PHE A 29 -5.45 -2.24 5.55
C PHE A 29 -6.21 -3.46 5.07
N GLU A 30 -7.49 -3.52 5.42
CA GLU A 30 -8.41 -4.45 4.79
C GLU A 30 -8.93 -3.86 3.47
N VAL A 31 -8.71 -4.56 2.36
CA VAL A 31 -9.19 -4.19 1.03
C VAL A 31 -9.91 -5.39 0.45
N ALA A 32 -11.20 -5.25 0.15
CA ALA A 32 -12.04 -6.32 -0.39
C ALA A 32 -12.04 -7.61 0.44
N GLY A 33 -11.92 -7.51 1.78
CA GLY A 33 -11.91 -8.65 2.70
C GLY A 33 -10.54 -9.33 2.87
N GLU A 34 -9.49 -8.79 2.25
CA GLU A 34 -8.13 -9.29 2.40
C GLU A 34 -7.20 -8.22 2.99
N GLN A 35 -6.16 -8.67 3.71
CA GLN A 35 -5.20 -7.79 4.38
C GLN A 35 -4.03 -7.44 3.46
N TYR A 36 -3.87 -6.16 3.17
CA TYR A 36 -2.80 -5.62 2.33
C TYR A 36 -1.92 -4.64 3.10
N ALA A 37 -0.61 -4.81 2.98
CA ALA A 37 0.37 -3.85 3.48
C ALA A 37 0.63 -2.76 2.43
N MET A 38 0.49 -1.49 2.83
CA MET A 38 0.93 -0.34 2.04
C MET A 38 2.43 -0.18 2.15
N LEU A 39 3.15 -0.41 1.05
CA LEU A 39 4.61 -0.29 1.03
C LEU A 39 5.02 1.15 0.75
N THR A 40 4.76 2.06 1.68
CA THR A 40 5.07 3.51 1.55
C THR A 40 6.49 3.79 1.04
N PRO A 41 7.56 3.07 1.42
CA PRO A 41 8.90 3.27 0.86
C PRO A 41 9.03 3.01 -0.64
N GLN A 42 8.11 2.26 -1.23
CA GLN A 42 8.03 1.97 -2.66
C GLN A 42 7.05 2.90 -3.38
N LEU A 43 6.67 4.02 -2.76
CA LEU A 43 5.84 5.04 -3.38
C LEU A 43 6.48 5.52 -4.68
N ALA A 44 5.74 5.38 -5.78
CA ALA A 44 6.15 5.92 -7.07
C ALA A 44 4.93 6.29 -7.92
N GLY A 45 5.10 7.24 -8.82
CA GLY A 45 4.04 7.69 -9.73
C GLY A 45 3.75 6.67 -10.82
N ILE A 46 2.47 6.47 -11.14
CA ILE A 46 2.01 5.66 -12.27
C ILE A 46 1.14 6.49 -13.23
N PRO A 47 1.11 6.17 -14.54
CA PRO A 47 0.18 6.82 -15.46
C PRO A 47 -1.27 6.51 -15.07
N VAL A 48 -2.16 7.51 -15.13
CA VAL A 48 -3.60 7.36 -14.79
C VAL A 48 -4.28 6.24 -15.59
N ARG A 49 -3.85 6.01 -16.84
CA ARG A 49 -4.37 4.93 -17.69
C ARG A 49 -4.08 3.52 -17.16
N ARG A 50 -3.15 3.37 -16.21
CA ARG A 50 -2.83 2.12 -15.52
C ARG A 50 -3.61 1.94 -14.21
N LEU A 51 -4.40 2.93 -13.78
CA LEU A 51 -5.31 2.75 -12.66
C LEU A 51 -6.47 1.86 -13.10
N GLY A 52 -6.62 0.73 -12.42
CA GLY A 52 -7.76 -0.17 -12.59
C GLY A 52 -9.03 0.33 -11.91
N THR A 53 -10.00 -0.56 -11.75
CA THR A 53 -11.26 -0.27 -11.08
C THR A 53 -11.04 0.05 -9.60
N LYS A 54 -11.77 1.04 -9.06
CA LYS A 54 -11.79 1.30 -7.60
C LYS A 54 -12.39 0.09 -6.88
N VAL A 55 -11.64 -0.49 -5.95
CA VAL A 55 -12.07 -1.67 -5.15
C VAL A 55 -12.39 -1.37 -3.69
N ALA A 56 -11.90 -0.25 -3.15
CA ALA A 56 -12.12 0.14 -1.76
C ALA A 56 -12.01 1.65 -1.55
N ASP A 57 -12.42 2.11 -0.38
CA ASP A 57 -12.26 3.48 0.10
C ASP A 57 -11.53 3.48 1.45
N LEU A 58 -10.34 4.07 1.49
CA LEU A 58 -9.48 4.13 2.68
C LEU A 58 -9.53 5.51 3.36
N THR A 59 -10.52 6.36 3.05
CA THR A 59 -10.62 7.72 3.63
C THR A 59 -10.61 7.71 5.16
N GLN A 60 -11.18 6.69 5.80
CA GLN A 60 -11.17 6.53 7.26
C GLN A 60 -9.76 6.29 7.85
N HIS A 61 -8.82 5.79 7.05
CA HIS A 61 -7.43 5.55 7.43
C HIS A 61 -6.50 6.70 7.05
N ARG A 62 -7.05 7.87 6.72
CA ARG A 62 -6.29 9.04 6.27
C ARG A 62 -5.14 9.37 7.22
N ASP A 63 -5.38 9.32 8.52
CA ASP A 63 -4.37 9.71 9.52
C ASP A 63 -3.18 8.73 9.51
N GLU A 64 -3.44 7.43 9.35
CA GLU A 64 -2.38 6.41 9.22
C GLU A 64 -1.58 6.59 7.92
N ILE A 65 -2.26 6.89 6.81
CA ILE A 65 -1.64 7.12 5.50
C ILE A 65 -0.77 8.38 5.55
N VAL A 66 -1.26 9.47 6.13
CA VAL A 66 -0.51 10.72 6.26
C VAL A 66 0.71 10.53 7.17
N ALA A 67 0.57 9.86 8.31
CA ALA A 67 1.70 9.57 9.20
C ALA A 67 2.80 8.74 8.50
N ALA A 68 2.42 7.77 7.66
CA ALA A 68 3.38 6.99 6.87
C ALA A 68 4.14 7.85 5.86
N LEU A 69 3.44 8.79 5.21
CA LEU A 69 4.04 9.74 4.25
C LEU A 69 4.93 10.77 4.95
N ASP A 70 4.50 11.29 6.10
CA ASP A 70 5.27 12.23 6.90
C ASP A 70 6.59 11.58 7.35
N LEU A 71 6.54 10.34 7.83
CA LEU A 71 7.74 9.58 8.19
C LEU A 71 8.66 9.35 6.97
N LEU A 72 8.10 9.04 5.81
CA LEU A 72 8.89 8.81 4.60
C LEU A 72 9.57 10.08 4.08
N ILE A 73 8.85 11.19 4.04
CA ILE A 73 9.28 12.42 3.36
C ILE A 73 10.03 13.35 4.32
N THR A 74 9.51 13.50 5.55
CA THR A 74 10.00 14.46 6.53
C THR A 74 10.75 13.82 7.69
N GLY A 75 10.56 12.51 7.92
CA GLY A 75 11.24 11.77 8.99
C GLY A 75 10.67 12.01 10.39
N ILE A 76 9.44 12.52 10.50
CA ILE A 76 8.74 12.83 11.76
C ILE A 76 7.98 11.61 12.27
#